data_AF-A0A943FSK1-F1
#
_entry.id   AF-A0A943FSK1-F1
#
_cell.length_a   1.000
_cell.length_b   1.000
_cell.length_c   1.000
_cell.angle_alpha   90.00
_cell.angle_beta   90.00
_cell.angle_gamma   90.00
#
_symmetry.space_group_name_H-M   'P 1'
#
loop_
_entity.id
_entity.type
_entity.pdbx_description
1 polymer ?
#
loop_
_entity_poly.entity_id
_entity_poly.type
_entity_poly.pdbx_seq_one_letter_code
_entity_poly.pdbx_strand_id
1 'polypeptide(L)'
;MNFREIIKKYMNMLAKEMNIAPNNQIFTSNNQSAQPTPAKVYTQDYIVVGFKRYNLNILSDIQMIPPHTDSNAYYVLQRTATKHKKAGNLPLAIACLRKSNELSDYMQTKDPRRQAPLLQKEYLRLVKYIELSGDHALAELELSNLYARHPEFADKRFSNLVGIHSCLAKAREHKTDFVLISTNNKCPICSKYNQKIYSISGKSKKYPALPTDIKRQGGLCPNCNVGMIPYYDGINS
;
A
#
# COMPACT_ATOMS: atom_id res chain seq x y z
N MET A 1 -1.38 8.86 -18.76
CA MET A 1 -0.24 7.92 -18.70
C MET A 1 -0.77 6.53 -19.01
N ASN A 2 -0.18 5.80 -19.97
CA ASN A 2 -0.72 4.52 -20.43
C ASN A 2 -0.43 3.41 -19.39
N PHE A 3 -1.39 2.52 -19.14
CA PHE A 3 -1.30 1.38 -18.20
C PHE A 3 0.00 0.56 -18.34
N ARG A 4 0.53 0.46 -19.57
CA ARG A 4 1.79 -0.24 -19.85
C ARG A 4 3.02 0.45 -19.24
N GLU A 5 3.01 1.78 -19.13
CA GLU A 5 4.10 2.57 -18.54
C GLU A 5 4.10 2.49 -17.02
N ILE A 6 2.91 2.38 -16.41
CA ILE A 6 2.74 2.26 -14.95
C ILE A 6 3.33 0.92 -14.47
N ILE A 7 3.00 -0.19 -15.14
CA ILE A 7 3.56 -1.51 -14.81
C ILE A 7 5.08 -1.54 -15.02
N LYS A 8 5.57 -0.96 -16.13
CA LYS A 8 7.01 -0.92 -16.42
C LYS A 8 7.79 -0.12 -15.36
N LYS A 9 7.22 0.99 -14.87
CA LYS A 9 7.81 1.80 -13.81
C LYS A 9 7.80 1.07 -12.46
N TYR A 10 6.73 0.35 -12.13
CA TYR A 10 6.61 -0.42 -10.89
C TYR A 10 7.64 -1.57 -10.84
N MET A 11 7.80 -2.31 -11.94
CA MET A 11 8.79 -3.39 -12.04
C MET A 11 10.24 -2.89 -11.97
N ASN A 12 10.54 -1.72 -12.56
CA ASN A 12 11.87 -1.13 -12.49
C ASN A 12 12.23 -0.63 -11.07
N MET A 13 11.23 -0.24 -10.29
CA MET A 13 11.42 0.21 -8.90
C MET A 13 11.80 -0.97 -7.99
N LEU A 14 11.10 -2.11 -8.14
CA LEU A 14 11.38 -3.34 -7.41
C LEU A 14 12.78 -3.92 -7.74
N ALA A 15 13.21 -3.82 -9.00
CA ALA A 15 14.56 -4.26 -9.41
C ALA A 15 15.70 -3.41 -8.81
N LYS A 16 15.42 -2.15 -8.46
CA LYS A 16 16.41 -1.21 -7.90
C LYS A 16 16.59 -1.41 -6.39
N GLU A 17 15.55 -1.86 -5.70
CA GLU A 17 15.60 -2.20 -4.27
C GLU A 17 16.36 -3.52 -3.98
N MET A 18 16.50 -4.39 -5.00
CA MET A 18 17.20 -5.68 -4.87
C MET A 18 18.72 -5.61 -5.10
N ASN A 19 19.28 -4.45 -5.49
CA ASN A 19 20.66 -4.34 -6.00
C ASN A 19 21.61 -3.43 -5.19
N ILE A 20 21.33 -3.17 -3.90
CA ILE A 20 22.26 -2.39 -3.06
C ILE A 20 22.98 -3.31 -2.07
N ALA A 21 24.22 -3.68 -2.41
CA ALA A 21 25.21 -4.24 -1.48
C ALA A 21 26.05 -3.12 -0.81
N PRO A 22 26.64 -3.35 0.38
CA PRO A 22 27.21 -2.30 1.22
C PRO A 22 28.74 -2.18 1.07
N ASN A 23 29.27 -0.94 1.02
CA ASN A 23 30.63 -0.52 1.43
C ASN A 23 30.87 0.94 0.96
N ASN A 24 31.75 1.78 1.52
CA ASN A 24 32.68 1.68 2.64
C ASN A 24 33.05 3.11 3.10
N GLN A 25 33.59 3.22 4.31
CA GLN A 25 34.22 4.43 4.87
C GLN A 25 35.45 4.90 4.07
N ILE A 26 35.71 6.21 4.02
CA ILE A 26 37.07 6.80 3.98
C ILE A 26 37.10 8.09 4.83
N PHE A 27 38.07 8.16 5.74
CA PHE A 27 38.54 9.34 6.49
C PHE A 27 39.42 10.22 5.60
N THR A 28 39.36 11.56 5.75
CA THR A 28 40.54 12.42 5.99
C THR A 28 40.13 13.83 6.45
N SER A 29 40.98 14.39 7.30
CA SER A 29 40.93 15.67 8.02
C SER A 29 40.89 16.93 7.15
N ASN A 30 40.25 18.00 7.63
CA ASN A 30 40.93 19.28 7.95
C ASN A 30 39.98 20.32 8.57
N ASN A 31 40.54 21.06 9.54
CA ASN A 31 39.95 22.18 10.27
C ASN A 31 39.45 23.30 9.35
N GLN A 32 38.22 23.76 9.57
CA GLN A 32 37.80 25.14 9.33
C GLN A 32 36.53 25.45 10.17
N SER A 33 36.64 26.49 11.00
CA SER A 33 35.60 27.22 11.75
C SER A 33 34.16 26.70 11.64
N ALA A 34 33.63 26.19 12.77
CA ALA A 34 32.26 25.71 12.89
C ALA A 34 31.23 26.85 12.73
N GLN A 35 30.75 27.02 11.49
CA GLN A 35 29.42 27.56 11.24
C GLN A 35 28.40 26.53 11.73
N PRO A 36 27.32 26.90 12.45
CA PRO A 36 26.30 25.95 12.86
C PRO A 36 25.76 25.25 11.62
N THR A 37 25.91 23.93 11.58
CA THR A 37 25.40 23.10 10.49
C THR A 37 23.91 23.41 10.34
N PRO A 38 23.40 23.74 9.14
CA PRO A 38 21.97 24.02 8.97
C PRO A 38 21.18 22.82 9.52
N ALA A 39 20.30 23.10 10.48
CA ALA A 39 19.53 22.06 11.14
C ALA A 39 18.85 21.18 10.09
N LYS A 40 18.98 19.86 10.23
CA LYS A 40 18.27 18.92 9.34
C LYS A 40 16.80 19.32 9.31
N VAL A 41 16.25 19.51 8.10
CA VAL A 41 14.88 20.00 7.87
C VAL A 41 13.85 19.12 8.57
N TYR A 42 14.18 17.82 8.77
CA TYR A 42 13.34 16.85 9.45
C TYR A 42 14.15 15.94 10.38
N THR A 43 13.60 15.63 11.55
CA THR A 43 14.08 14.59 12.46
C THR A 43 12.89 13.77 12.97
N GLN A 44 13.14 12.72 13.78
CA GLN A 44 12.05 11.99 14.46
C GLN A 44 11.38 12.79 15.58
N ASP A 45 11.91 13.96 15.93
CA ASP A 45 11.43 14.77 17.06
C ASP A 45 10.79 16.08 16.62
N TYR A 46 11.06 16.55 15.39
CA TYR A 46 10.45 17.76 14.86
C TYR A 46 10.47 17.82 13.32
N ILE A 47 9.56 18.63 12.78
CA ILE A 47 9.50 19.02 11.37
C ILE A 47 9.66 20.53 11.27
N VAL A 48 10.47 21.02 10.33
CA VAL A 48 10.61 22.46 10.04
C VAL A 48 9.91 22.78 8.73
N VAL A 49 9.05 23.79 8.73
CA VAL A 49 8.35 24.30 7.54
C VAL A 49 8.56 25.81 7.47
N GLY A 50 9.29 26.28 6.45
CA GLY A 50 9.79 27.65 6.40
C GLY A 50 10.66 27.95 7.62
N PHE A 51 10.24 28.92 8.45
CA PHE A 51 10.94 29.30 9.68
C PHE A 51 10.31 28.72 10.95
N LYS A 52 9.23 27.92 10.83
CA LYS A 52 8.51 27.36 11.98
C LYS A 52 8.89 25.92 12.22
N ARG A 53 9.16 25.59 13.49
CA ARG A 53 9.43 24.23 13.98
C ARG A 53 8.18 23.67 14.64
N TYR A 54 7.83 22.43 14.31
CA TYR A 54 6.71 21.68 14.85
C TYR A 54 7.25 20.47 15.61
N ASN A 55 7.02 20.39 16.91
CA ASN A 55 7.48 19.29 17.76
C ASN A 55 6.58 18.06 17.59
N LEU A 56 7.18 16.92 17.23
CA LEU A 56 6.42 15.68 17.02
C LEU A 56 6.08 14.96 18.33
N ASN A 57 6.44 15.50 19.48
CA ASN A 57 6.03 15.01 20.80
C ASN A 57 4.87 15.83 21.39
N ILE A 58 4.37 16.85 20.67
CA ILE A 58 3.27 17.73 21.11
C ILE A 58 2.11 17.58 20.13
N LEU A 59 0.93 17.23 20.66
CA LEU A 59 -0.25 16.94 19.84
C LEU A 59 -0.67 18.13 18.98
N SER A 60 -0.74 19.33 19.56
CA SER A 60 -1.13 20.55 18.85
C SER A 60 -0.14 20.89 17.73
N ASP A 61 1.15 20.68 17.95
CA ASP A 61 2.18 20.95 16.95
C ASP A 61 2.01 20.04 15.74
N ILE A 62 1.78 18.73 15.95
CA ILE A 62 1.54 17.78 14.85
C ILE A 62 0.31 18.21 14.03
N GLN A 63 -0.77 18.61 14.70
CA GLN A 63 -2.02 19.02 14.04
C GLN A 63 -1.84 20.31 13.22
N MET A 64 -0.99 21.23 13.67
CA MET A 64 -0.71 22.50 13.00
C MET A 64 0.29 22.39 11.84
N ILE A 65 0.89 21.23 11.57
CA ILE A 65 1.76 21.04 10.40
C ILE A 65 0.92 21.32 9.14
N PRO A 66 1.36 22.22 8.25
CA PRO A 66 0.60 22.55 7.05
C PRO A 66 0.57 21.37 6.05
N PRO A 67 -0.54 21.14 5.35
CA PRO A 67 -0.64 20.07 4.35
C PRO A 67 0.31 20.23 3.16
N HIS A 68 0.72 21.47 2.85
CA HIS A 68 1.65 21.80 1.77
C HIS A 68 3.14 21.65 2.15
N THR A 69 3.43 20.96 3.26
CA THR A 69 4.80 20.63 3.67
C THR A 69 5.46 19.72 2.63
N ASP A 70 6.79 19.77 2.52
CA ASP A 70 7.58 18.96 1.57
C ASP A 70 7.20 17.47 1.61
N SER A 71 7.34 16.85 0.43
CA SER A 71 7.21 15.42 0.17
C SER A 71 7.84 14.49 1.20
N ASN A 72 8.92 14.85 1.89
CA ASN A 72 9.53 13.91 2.84
C ASN A 72 8.88 13.89 4.24
N ALA A 73 8.03 14.86 4.56
CA ALA A 73 7.43 14.99 5.89
C ALA A 73 6.45 13.86 6.24
N TYR A 74 5.67 13.37 5.27
CA TYR A 74 4.76 12.22 5.51
C TYR A 74 5.56 10.99 6.01
N TYR A 75 6.73 10.73 5.41
CA TYR A 75 7.54 9.57 5.76
C TYR A 75 8.10 9.67 7.19
N VAL A 76 8.53 10.88 7.58
CA VAL A 76 8.98 11.16 8.94
C VAL A 76 7.85 10.95 9.95
N LEU A 77 6.64 11.40 9.63
CA LEU A 77 5.45 11.17 10.46
C LEU A 77 5.12 9.67 10.57
N GLN A 78 5.20 8.89 9.49
CA GLN A 78 4.98 7.44 9.50
C GLN A 78 5.95 6.70 10.42
N ARG A 79 7.23 7.10 10.45
CA ARG A 79 8.24 6.52 11.35
C ARG A 79 8.02 6.95 12.79
N THR A 80 7.71 8.23 13.00
CA THR A 80 7.48 8.79 14.33
C THR A 80 6.22 8.20 14.98
N ALA A 81 5.18 7.93 14.21
CA ALA A 81 4.01 7.18 14.67
C ALA A 81 4.38 5.79 15.20
N THR A 82 5.30 5.08 14.54
CA THR A 82 5.78 3.77 15.01
C THR A 82 6.53 3.90 16.34
N LYS A 83 7.35 4.95 16.51
CA LYS A 83 8.06 5.25 17.76
C LYS A 83 7.06 5.51 18.89
N HIS A 84 6.10 6.39 18.68
CA HIS A 84 5.05 6.72 19.66
C HIS A 84 4.21 5.52 20.05
N LYS A 85 3.79 4.70 19.08
CA LYS A 85 3.09 3.45 19.38
C LYS A 85 3.94 2.52 20.25
N LYS A 86 5.22 2.33 19.93
CA LYS A 86 6.13 1.47 20.72
C LYS A 86 6.29 1.99 22.16
N ALA A 87 6.22 3.30 22.34
CA ALA A 87 6.24 3.93 23.66
C ALA A 87 4.87 3.96 24.36
N GLY A 88 3.82 3.37 23.78
CA GLY A 88 2.45 3.37 24.33
C GLY A 88 1.68 4.69 24.13
N ASN A 89 2.26 5.68 23.48
CA ASN A 89 1.61 6.98 23.25
C ASN A 89 0.76 6.95 21.96
N LEU A 90 -0.38 6.25 22.04
CA LEU A 90 -1.30 6.13 20.91
C LEU A 90 -1.86 7.47 20.41
N PRO A 91 -2.21 8.47 21.26
CA PRO A 91 -2.71 9.76 20.78
C PRO A 91 -1.74 10.47 19.82
N LEU A 92 -0.45 10.54 20.17
CA LEU A 92 0.56 11.12 19.29
C LEU A 92 0.78 10.27 18.04
N ALA A 93 0.76 8.94 18.17
CA ALA A 93 0.89 8.04 17.02
C ALA A 93 -0.24 8.24 16.00
N ILE A 94 -1.49 8.33 16.47
CA ILE A 94 -2.68 8.59 15.66
C ILE A 94 -2.58 9.96 14.98
N ALA A 95 -2.18 11.00 15.73
CA ALA A 95 -2.00 12.34 15.18
C ALA A 95 -0.96 12.40 14.07
N CYS A 96 0.19 11.72 14.24
CA CYS A 96 1.20 11.61 13.20
C CYS A 96 0.65 10.92 11.94
N LEU A 97 -0.12 9.83 12.09
CA LEU A 97 -0.69 9.11 10.94
C LEU A 97 -1.77 9.93 10.22
N ARG A 98 -2.65 10.61 10.95
CA ARG A 98 -3.65 11.53 10.36
C ARG A 98 -2.98 12.59 9.51
N LYS A 99 -1.98 13.27 10.07
CA LYS A 99 -1.24 14.31 9.35
C LYS A 99 -0.46 13.73 8.17
N SER A 100 0.16 12.55 8.33
CA SER A 100 0.84 11.88 7.22
C SER A 100 -0.10 11.57 6.05
N ASN A 101 -1.31 11.11 6.32
CA ASN A 101 -2.31 10.81 5.30
C ASN A 101 -2.74 12.10 4.59
N GLU A 102 -3.00 13.18 5.34
CA GLU A 102 -3.36 14.50 4.80
C GLU A 102 -2.29 15.05 3.84
N LEU A 103 -1.00 14.94 4.21
CA LEU A 103 0.12 15.36 3.35
C LEU A 103 0.17 14.53 2.06
N SER A 104 -0.04 13.22 2.16
CA SER A 104 -0.07 12.31 1.01
C SER A 104 -1.22 12.66 0.04
N ASP A 105 -2.41 12.91 0.58
CA ASP A 105 -3.59 13.32 -0.20
C ASP A 105 -3.35 14.66 -0.90
N TYR A 106 -2.81 15.65 -0.18
CA TYR A 106 -2.50 16.96 -0.74
C TYR A 106 -1.53 16.87 -1.92
N MET A 107 -0.52 16.00 -1.84
CA MET A 107 0.41 15.80 -2.95
C MET A 107 -0.27 15.29 -4.23
N GLN A 108 -1.28 14.42 -4.09
CA GLN A 108 -2.09 13.96 -5.22
C GLN A 108 -2.97 15.08 -5.80
N THR A 109 -3.52 15.96 -4.94
CA THR A 109 -4.31 17.12 -5.42
C THR A 109 -3.49 18.11 -6.25
N LYS A 110 -2.19 18.25 -5.96
CA LYS A 110 -1.29 19.20 -6.66
C LYS A 110 -0.92 18.75 -8.09
N ASP A 111 -0.80 17.45 -8.31
CA ASP A 111 -0.54 16.86 -9.62
C ASP A 111 -1.32 15.55 -9.74
N PRO A 112 -2.53 15.56 -10.33
CA PRO A 112 -3.36 14.36 -10.46
C PRO A 112 -2.70 13.21 -11.24
N ARG A 113 -1.59 13.48 -11.95
CA ARG A 113 -0.79 12.47 -12.65
C ARG A 113 0.19 11.76 -11.72
N ARG A 114 0.45 12.31 -10.53
CA ARG A 114 1.24 11.68 -9.47
C ARG A 114 0.31 10.88 -8.56
N GLN A 115 0.71 9.64 -8.31
CA GLN A 115 0.08 8.83 -7.28
C GLN A 115 0.38 9.43 -5.90
N ALA A 116 -0.59 9.37 -4.99
CA ALA A 116 -0.32 9.58 -3.57
C ALA A 116 0.86 8.70 -3.13
N PRO A 117 1.86 9.23 -2.40
CA PRO A 117 3.05 8.48 -2.06
C PRO A 117 2.76 7.28 -1.13
N LEU A 118 1.73 7.37 -0.31
CA LEU A 118 1.34 6.29 0.59
C LEU A 118 0.51 5.22 -0.12
N LEU A 119 0.78 3.96 0.24
CA LEU A 119 0.03 2.79 -0.17
C LEU A 119 -1.13 2.51 0.79
N GLN A 120 -2.11 1.72 0.34
CA GLN A 120 -3.28 1.30 1.15
C GLN A 120 -2.90 0.81 2.55
N LYS A 121 -1.89 -0.07 2.64
CA LYS A 121 -1.42 -0.63 3.92
C LYS A 121 -0.94 0.45 4.90
N GLU A 122 -0.43 1.57 4.39
CA GLU A 122 0.09 2.67 5.19
C GLU A 122 -1.04 3.57 5.69
N TYR A 123 -2.04 3.86 4.84
CA TYR A 123 -3.28 4.54 5.27
C TYR A 123 -4.02 3.74 6.35
N LEU A 124 -4.17 2.42 6.16
CA LEU A 124 -4.87 1.54 7.10
C LEU A 124 -4.18 1.42 8.47
N ARG A 125 -2.92 1.87 8.61
CA ARG A 125 -2.27 1.96 9.94
C ARG A 125 -3.03 2.87 10.88
N LEU A 126 -3.63 3.95 10.36
CA LEU A 126 -4.39 4.90 11.17
C LEU A 126 -5.59 4.21 11.83
N VAL A 127 -6.43 3.56 11.01
CA VAL A 127 -7.59 2.77 11.48
C VAL A 127 -7.15 1.76 12.53
N LYS A 128 -6.10 0.98 12.23
CA LYS A 128 -5.53 0.01 13.17
C LYS A 128 -5.09 0.64 14.51
N TYR A 129 -4.54 1.84 14.50
CA TYR A 129 -4.05 2.48 15.73
C TYR A 129 -5.20 3.05 16.57
N ILE A 130 -6.27 3.51 15.93
CA ILE A 130 -7.51 3.90 16.60
C ILE A 130 -8.20 2.68 17.21
N GLU A 131 -8.25 1.54 16.51
CA GLU A 131 -8.76 0.28 17.09
C GLU A 131 -7.95 -0.14 18.32
N LEU A 132 -6.62 0.00 18.26
CA LEU A 132 -5.74 -0.30 19.39
C LEU A 132 -5.95 0.62 20.59
N SER A 133 -6.50 1.82 20.41
CA SER A 133 -6.89 2.68 21.54
C SER A 133 -8.26 2.33 22.13
N GLY A 134 -8.97 1.33 21.56
CA GLY A 134 -10.29 0.87 22.01
C GLY A 134 -11.47 1.66 21.43
N ASP A 135 -11.22 2.65 20.56
CA ASP A 135 -12.27 3.47 19.97
C ASP A 135 -12.75 2.87 18.64
N HIS A 136 -13.51 1.77 18.74
CA HIS A 136 -13.97 1.02 17.57
C HIS A 136 -14.90 1.84 16.67
N ALA A 137 -15.74 2.71 17.25
CA ALA A 137 -16.65 3.57 16.49
C ALA A 137 -15.86 4.59 15.65
N LEU A 138 -14.84 5.22 16.23
CA LEU A 138 -13.99 6.14 15.47
C LEU A 138 -13.17 5.41 14.40
N ALA A 139 -12.72 4.17 14.66
CA ALA A 139 -12.00 3.38 13.66
C ALA A 139 -12.87 3.07 12.44
N GLU A 140 -14.13 2.68 12.65
CA GLU A 140 -15.08 2.40 11.56
C GLU A 140 -15.42 3.66 10.76
N LEU A 141 -15.62 4.79 11.46
CA LEU A 141 -15.82 6.09 10.82
C LEU A 141 -14.61 6.50 9.97
N GLU A 142 -13.40 6.37 10.52
CA GLU A 142 -12.15 6.69 9.81
C GLU A 142 -11.94 5.78 8.59
N LEU A 143 -12.27 4.49 8.70
CA LEU A 143 -12.23 3.54 7.58
C LEU A 143 -13.22 3.93 6.47
N SER A 144 -14.44 4.28 6.85
CA SER A 144 -15.47 4.74 5.91
C SER A 144 -15.03 6.01 5.18
N ASN A 145 -14.49 6.98 5.91
CA ASN A 145 -13.93 8.20 5.34
C ASN A 145 -12.72 7.93 4.43
N LEU A 146 -11.88 6.97 4.79
CA LEU A 146 -10.76 6.55 3.97
C LEU A 146 -11.24 5.99 2.63
N TYR A 147 -12.27 5.13 2.63
CA TYR A 147 -12.84 4.59 1.40
C TYR A 147 -13.61 5.61 0.56
N ALA A 148 -14.21 6.63 1.19
CA ALA A 148 -14.81 7.73 0.45
C ALA A 148 -13.75 8.58 -0.30
N ARG A 149 -12.57 8.79 0.31
CA ARG A 149 -11.44 9.52 -0.31
C ARG A 149 -10.64 8.68 -1.30
N HIS A 150 -10.48 7.39 -1.00
CA HIS A 150 -9.71 6.42 -1.77
C HIS A 150 -10.58 5.20 -2.11
N PRO A 151 -11.54 5.34 -3.04
CA PRO A 151 -12.43 4.25 -3.40
C PRO A 151 -11.67 3.04 -3.98
N GLU A 152 -10.47 3.24 -4.53
CA GLU A 152 -9.58 2.17 -4.97
C GLU A 152 -9.16 1.22 -3.85
N PHE A 153 -9.17 1.67 -2.59
CA PHE A 153 -8.85 0.82 -1.44
C PHE A 153 -10.02 -0.09 -1.03
N ALA A 154 -11.26 0.25 -1.40
CA ALA A 154 -12.42 -0.60 -1.13
C ALA A 154 -12.58 -1.72 -2.16
N ASP A 155 -12.02 -1.52 -3.37
CA ASP A 155 -12.16 -2.46 -4.47
C ASP A 155 -11.14 -3.61 -4.37
N LYS A 156 -11.62 -4.75 -3.88
CA LYS A 156 -10.81 -5.96 -3.67
C LYS A 156 -10.25 -6.53 -4.96
N ARG A 157 -10.78 -6.18 -6.13
CA ARG A 157 -10.24 -6.65 -7.41
C ARG A 157 -8.78 -6.25 -7.56
N PHE A 158 -8.40 -5.05 -7.11
CA PHE A 158 -7.00 -4.61 -7.12
C PHE A 158 -6.11 -5.50 -6.23
N SER A 159 -6.56 -5.81 -5.02
CA SER A 159 -5.81 -6.66 -4.09
C SER A 159 -5.69 -8.11 -4.57
N ASN A 160 -6.72 -8.63 -5.26
CA ASN A 160 -6.73 -9.99 -5.81
C ASN A 160 -5.70 -10.18 -6.93
N LEU A 161 -5.41 -9.13 -7.72
CA LEU A 161 -4.50 -9.22 -8.87
C LEU A 161 -3.11 -9.77 -8.49
N VAL A 162 -2.60 -9.43 -7.30
CA VAL A 162 -1.30 -9.93 -6.83
C VAL A 162 -1.29 -11.45 -6.73
N GLY A 163 -2.31 -12.01 -6.06
CA GLY A 163 -2.47 -13.47 -5.93
C GLY A 163 -2.73 -14.15 -7.26
N ILE A 164 -3.57 -13.54 -8.11
CA ILE A 164 -3.91 -14.07 -9.44
C ILE A 164 -2.67 -14.12 -10.34
N HIS A 165 -1.87 -13.05 -10.41
CA HIS A 165 -0.65 -13.03 -11.20
C HIS A 165 0.40 -14.01 -10.68
N SER A 166 0.55 -14.14 -9.35
CA SER A 166 1.41 -15.16 -8.75
C SER A 166 0.98 -16.57 -9.14
N CYS A 167 -0.31 -16.87 -9.10
CA CYS A 167 -0.85 -18.15 -9.53
C CYS A 167 -0.60 -18.42 -11.02
N LEU A 168 -0.79 -17.44 -11.91
CA LEU A 168 -0.52 -17.61 -13.34
C LEU A 168 0.96 -17.85 -13.63
N ALA A 169 1.86 -17.21 -12.89
CA ALA A 169 3.29 -17.46 -12.99
C ALA A 169 3.63 -18.90 -12.59
N LYS A 170 3.09 -19.39 -11.46
CA LYS A 170 3.24 -20.78 -11.01
C LYS A 170 2.66 -21.79 -12.01
N ALA A 171 1.47 -21.53 -12.55
CA ALA A 171 0.86 -22.42 -13.54
C ALA A 171 1.74 -22.55 -14.79
N ARG A 172 2.35 -21.45 -15.24
CA ARG A 172 3.33 -21.46 -16.34
C ARG A 172 4.57 -22.27 -15.99
N GLU A 173 5.13 -22.07 -14.80
CA GLU A 173 6.30 -22.81 -14.30
C GLU A 173 6.04 -24.31 -14.26
N HIS A 174 4.89 -24.72 -13.74
CA HIS A 174 4.50 -26.11 -13.60
C HIS A 174 3.87 -26.71 -14.87
N LYS A 175 3.83 -25.95 -15.97
CA LYS A 175 3.26 -26.37 -17.26
C LYS A 175 1.82 -26.90 -17.16
N THR A 176 1.02 -26.36 -16.23
CA THR A 176 -0.42 -26.64 -16.17
C THR A 176 -1.22 -25.53 -16.84
N ASP A 177 -2.25 -25.93 -17.58
CA ASP A 177 -3.21 -25.00 -18.18
C ASP A 177 -4.43 -24.75 -17.28
N PHE A 178 -4.51 -25.39 -16.11
CA PHE A 178 -5.72 -25.37 -15.29
C PHE A 178 -5.53 -24.62 -13.99
N VAL A 179 -6.58 -23.92 -13.58
CA VAL A 179 -6.66 -23.22 -12.30
C VAL A 179 -8.00 -23.49 -11.64
N LEU A 180 -7.97 -23.66 -10.32
CA LEU A 180 -9.17 -23.67 -9.49
C LEU A 180 -9.42 -22.27 -8.97
N ILE A 181 -10.62 -21.75 -9.20
CA ILE A 181 -11.06 -20.47 -8.67
C ILE A 181 -11.83 -20.69 -7.36
N SER A 182 -11.52 -19.88 -6.35
CA SER A 182 -12.25 -19.80 -5.08
C SER A 182 -12.79 -18.38 -4.89
N THR A 183 -14.09 -18.24 -4.62
CA THR A 183 -14.76 -16.96 -4.41
C THR A 183 -15.79 -17.04 -3.28
N ASN A 184 -16.45 -15.92 -2.98
CA ASN A 184 -17.57 -15.91 -2.05
C ASN A 184 -18.76 -16.72 -2.60
N ASN A 185 -19.21 -17.73 -1.85
CA ASN A 185 -20.31 -18.61 -2.22
C ASN A 185 -21.72 -17.99 -2.11
N LYS A 186 -21.87 -16.85 -1.44
CA LYS A 186 -23.15 -16.13 -1.26
C LYS A 186 -23.30 -14.93 -2.21
N CYS A 187 -22.22 -14.47 -2.84
CA CYS A 187 -22.29 -13.33 -3.76
C CYS A 187 -23.07 -13.72 -5.03
N PRO A 188 -24.12 -12.98 -5.45
CA PRO A 188 -24.93 -13.34 -6.62
C PRO A 188 -24.14 -13.33 -7.94
N ILE A 189 -23.03 -12.59 -7.98
CA ILE A 189 -22.12 -12.52 -9.13
C ILE A 189 -21.03 -13.60 -9.03
N CYS A 190 -20.28 -13.62 -7.92
CA CYS A 190 -19.07 -14.42 -7.80
C CYS A 190 -19.32 -15.90 -7.47
N SER A 191 -20.44 -16.24 -6.82
CA SER A 191 -20.75 -17.62 -6.42
C SER A 191 -20.77 -18.59 -7.60
N LYS A 192 -21.17 -18.11 -8.78
CA LYS A 192 -21.19 -18.86 -10.05
C LYS A 192 -19.82 -19.42 -10.46
N TYR A 193 -18.73 -18.88 -9.93
CA TYR A 193 -17.34 -19.22 -10.26
C TYR A 193 -16.63 -19.94 -9.10
N ASN A 194 -17.27 -20.04 -7.94
CA ASN A 194 -16.65 -20.63 -6.76
C ASN A 194 -16.41 -22.13 -6.97
N GLN A 195 -15.21 -22.59 -6.58
CA GLN A 195 -14.77 -23.98 -6.68
C GLN A 195 -14.88 -24.56 -8.11
N LYS A 196 -14.67 -23.73 -9.13
CA LYS A 196 -14.68 -24.16 -10.53
C LYS A 196 -13.30 -24.14 -11.15
N ILE A 197 -13.04 -25.12 -12.00
CA ILE A 197 -11.79 -25.28 -12.73
C ILE A 197 -11.91 -24.61 -14.10
N TYR A 198 -10.88 -23.88 -14.50
CA TYR A 198 -10.83 -23.16 -15.77
C TYR A 198 -9.51 -23.40 -16.50
N SER A 199 -9.57 -23.36 -17.82
CA SER A 199 -8.42 -23.35 -18.74
C SER A 199 -7.88 -21.93 -18.91
N ILE A 200 -6.59 -21.73 -18.63
CA ILE A 200 -5.89 -20.45 -18.80
C ILE A 200 -5.78 -20.08 -20.28
N SER A 201 -5.49 -21.06 -21.14
CA SER A 201 -5.38 -20.88 -22.58
C SER A 201 -6.73 -20.79 -23.30
N GLY A 202 -7.79 -21.35 -22.70
CA GLY A 202 -9.10 -21.50 -23.31
C GLY A 202 -9.18 -22.59 -24.39
N LYS A 203 -8.14 -23.41 -24.56
CA LYS A 203 -8.06 -24.46 -25.59
C LYS A 203 -8.53 -25.82 -25.11
N SER A 204 -8.79 -25.98 -23.81
CA SER A 204 -9.24 -27.25 -23.24
C SER A 204 -10.67 -27.58 -23.65
N LYS A 205 -10.91 -28.86 -23.96
CA LYS A 205 -12.27 -29.40 -24.12
C LYS A 205 -12.94 -29.77 -22.79
N LYS A 206 -12.15 -29.98 -21.73
CA LYS A 206 -12.62 -30.47 -20.42
C LYS A 206 -13.12 -29.34 -19.52
N TYR A 207 -12.45 -28.20 -19.54
CA TYR A 207 -12.75 -27.07 -18.67
C TYR A 207 -12.96 -25.79 -19.49
N PRO A 208 -13.93 -24.93 -19.11
CA PRO A 208 -14.18 -23.68 -19.81
C PRO A 208 -13.00 -22.72 -19.72
N ALA A 209 -12.95 -21.76 -20.64
CA ALA A 209 -11.93 -20.70 -20.62
C ALA A 209 -12.06 -19.83 -19.37
N LEU A 210 -10.91 -19.47 -18.78
CA LEU A 210 -10.83 -18.55 -17.65
C LEU A 210 -11.42 -17.18 -18.01
N PRO A 211 -12.39 -16.65 -17.24
CA PRO A 211 -12.95 -15.33 -17.49
C PRO A 211 -11.87 -14.24 -17.53
N THR A 212 -11.90 -13.44 -18.59
CA THR A 212 -10.90 -12.39 -18.84
C THR A 212 -10.90 -11.33 -17.75
N ASP A 213 -12.06 -11.05 -17.14
CA ASP A 213 -12.19 -10.10 -16.03
C ASP A 213 -11.45 -10.53 -14.78
N ILE A 214 -11.44 -11.83 -14.45
CA ILE A 214 -10.66 -12.35 -13.33
C ILE A 214 -9.17 -12.13 -13.60
N LYS A 215 -8.72 -12.45 -14.81
CA LYS A 215 -7.30 -12.31 -15.20
C LYS A 215 -6.84 -10.84 -15.30
N ARG A 216 -7.69 -9.93 -15.79
CA ARG A 216 -7.32 -8.54 -16.09
C ARG A 216 -7.66 -7.56 -15.00
N GLN A 217 -8.84 -7.72 -14.39
CA GLN A 217 -9.36 -6.79 -13.40
C GLN A 217 -9.13 -7.30 -11.98
N GLY A 218 -8.97 -8.61 -11.79
CA GLY A 218 -8.77 -9.24 -10.50
C GLY A 218 -10.07 -9.73 -9.84
N GLY A 219 -11.16 -9.79 -10.59
CA GLY A 219 -12.43 -10.32 -10.09
C GLY A 219 -13.62 -9.81 -10.88
N LEU A 220 -14.81 -10.18 -10.42
CA LEU A 220 -16.09 -9.91 -11.10
C LEU A 220 -16.95 -8.89 -10.35
N CYS A 221 -16.62 -8.59 -9.10
CA CYS A 221 -17.23 -7.52 -8.34
C CYS A 221 -16.20 -6.93 -7.37
N PRO A 222 -16.36 -5.67 -6.95
CA PRO A 222 -15.39 -4.99 -6.09
C PRO A 222 -15.33 -5.54 -4.66
N ASN A 223 -16.37 -6.27 -4.22
CA ASN A 223 -16.54 -6.61 -2.79
C ASN A 223 -16.03 -8.00 -2.40
N CYS A 224 -15.61 -8.82 -3.37
CA CYS A 224 -15.21 -10.20 -3.13
C CYS A 224 -13.71 -10.44 -3.31
N ASN A 225 -13.15 -11.21 -2.38
CA ASN A 225 -11.84 -11.82 -2.59
C ASN A 225 -11.97 -12.92 -3.65
N VAL A 226 -10.98 -13.02 -4.52
CA VAL A 226 -10.86 -14.08 -5.53
C VAL A 226 -9.53 -14.77 -5.32
N GLY A 227 -9.59 -16.03 -4.89
CA GLY A 227 -8.44 -16.92 -4.81
C GLY A 227 -8.30 -17.71 -6.11
N MET A 228 -7.05 -17.97 -6.50
CA MET A 228 -6.74 -18.82 -7.62
C MET A 228 -5.51 -19.66 -7.29
N ILE A 229 -5.59 -20.96 -7.56
CA ILE A 229 -4.47 -21.89 -7.39
C ILE A 229 -4.29 -22.73 -8.66
N PRO A 230 -3.05 -23.13 -9.02
CA PRO A 230 -2.83 -24.08 -10.09
C PRO A 230 -3.57 -25.39 -9.79
N TYR A 231 -4.23 -25.95 -10.79
CA TYR A 231 -4.91 -27.23 -10.71
C TYR A 231 -4.17 -28.25 -11.58
N TYR A 232 -3.98 -29.46 -11.06
CA TYR A 232 -3.34 -30.56 -11.78
C TYR A 232 -4.34 -31.68 -11.94
N ASP A 233 -4.70 -31.95 -13.19
CA ASP A 233 -5.67 -32.99 -13.53
C ASP A 233 -5.10 -34.36 -13.14
N GLY A 234 -5.87 -35.14 -12.38
CA GLY A 234 -5.45 -36.47 -11.89
C GLY A 234 -4.57 -36.48 -10.64
N ILE A 235 -4.22 -35.32 -10.07
CA ILE A 235 -3.49 -35.23 -8.78
C ILE A 235 -4.36 -34.55 -7.72
N ASN A 236 -5.05 -33.47 -8.09
CA ASN A 236 -5.92 -32.74 -7.18
C ASN A 236 -7.32 -33.38 -7.21
N SER A 237 -7.63 -34.20 -6.20
CA SER A 237 -8.96 -34.74 -5.92
C SER A 237 -9.68 -33.93 -4.85
#